data_AF-A0A496Z0K5-F1
#
_entry.id   AF-A0A496Z0K5-F1
#
_cell.length_a   1.000
_cell.length_b   1.000
_cell.length_c   1.000
_cell.angle_alpha   90.00
_cell.angle_beta   90.00
_cell.angle_gamma   90.00
#
_symmetry.space_group_name_H-M   'P 1'
#
loop_
_entity.id
_entity.type
_entity.pdbx_description
1 polymer ?
#
loop_
_entity_poly.entity_id
_entity_poly.type
_entity_poly.pdbx_seq_one_letter_code
_entity_poly.pdbx_strand_id
1 'polypeptide(L)'
;MTGDFVPRILVFCCNWCSYAGADLAGVSRIQYPPTGRIIRGMCSGRVDPTLIADAFIQGADGFLILGCHFGDCHYIDGNYKAQVKIDMAHEALVYAGLHPDRLEFNQCSAAEGQLFADLNTEFSERITKLGPLGTGDKYGLPELTERLKIARDALSGPKLRWVVGKKPVFIDPGKGNKYGEVFTEHEINRTLSG
;
A
#
# COMPACT_ATOMS: atom_id res chain seq x y z
N MET A 1 -1.16 -20.70 27.28
CA MET A 1 -0.97 -19.64 26.29
C MET A 1 0.19 -18.81 26.79
N THR A 2 1.38 -19.00 26.23
CA THR A 2 2.44 -17.99 26.30
C THR A 2 1.88 -16.68 25.71
N GLY A 3 2.42 -15.53 26.11
CA GLY A 3 2.01 -14.23 25.57
C GLY A 3 2.41 -14.09 24.10
N ASP A 4 1.69 -14.76 23.22
CA ASP A 4 1.96 -14.86 21.79
C ASP A 4 1.65 -13.52 21.11
N PHE A 5 2.61 -13.02 20.33
CA PHE A 5 2.51 -11.74 19.63
C PHE A 5 1.31 -11.74 18.66
N VAL A 6 0.45 -10.72 18.77
CA VAL A 6 -0.67 -10.49 17.85
C VAL A 6 -0.37 -9.21 17.04
N PRO A 7 -0.15 -9.31 15.72
CA PRO A 7 0.25 -8.17 14.92
C PRO A 7 -0.88 -7.14 14.76
N ARG A 8 -0.51 -5.86 14.79
CA ARG A 8 -1.41 -4.74 14.49
C ARG A 8 -1.33 -4.42 13.01
N ILE A 9 -2.30 -4.93 12.25
CA ILE A 9 -2.32 -4.77 10.79
C ILE A 9 -3.39 -3.75 10.39
N LEU A 10 -2.98 -2.78 9.57
CA LEU A 10 -3.92 -1.92 8.86
C LEU A 10 -4.24 -2.55 7.50
N VAL A 11 -5.52 -2.51 7.13
CA VAL A 11 -5.98 -3.01 5.82
C VAL A 11 -6.71 -1.87 5.12
N PHE A 12 -6.14 -1.28 4.08
CA PHE A 12 -6.87 -0.30 3.27
C PHE A 12 -7.68 -1.03 2.21
N CYS A 13 -8.98 -0.76 2.14
CA CYS A 13 -9.86 -1.31 1.12
C CYS A 13 -10.46 -0.19 0.27
N CYS A 14 -10.37 -0.34 -1.05
CA CYS A 14 -11.16 0.45 -1.98
C CYS A 14 -12.66 0.10 -1.82
N ASN A 15 -13.50 1.14 -1.86
CA ASN A 15 -14.94 1.04 -1.60
C ASN A 15 -15.66 0.10 -2.57
N TRP A 16 -15.28 0.14 -3.85
CA TRP A 16 -16.04 -0.49 -4.92
C TRP A 16 -15.78 -1.99 -5.10
N CYS A 17 -14.57 -2.44 -4.77
CA CYS A 17 -14.13 -3.81 -5.01
C CYS A 17 -13.78 -4.48 -3.67
N SER A 18 -12.55 -4.31 -3.18
CA SER A 18 -12.04 -4.97 -1.98
C SER A 18 -12.88 -4.80 -0.70
N TYR A 19 -13.54 -3.65 -0.49
CA TYR A 19 -14.42 -3.47 0.67
C TYR A 19 -15.69 -4.33 0.54
N ALA A 20 -16.27 -4.39 -0.66
CA ALA A 20 -17.37 -5.31 -0.95
C ALA A 20 -16.92 -6.78 -0.92
N GLY A 21 -15.67 -7.09 -1.30
CA GLY A 21 -15.06 -8.40 -1.10
C GLY A 21 -14.96 -8.78 0.38
N ALA A 22 -14.60 -7.83 1.24
CA ALA A 22 -14.62 -8.01 2.69
C ALA A 22 -16.04 -8.25 3.23
N ASP A 23 -17.03 -7.49 2.75
CA ASP A 23 -18.44 -7.69 3.09
C ASP A 23 -18.93 -9.08 2.65
N LEU A 24 -18.56 -9.52 1.44
CA LEU A 24 -18.87 -10.85 0.93
C LEU A 24 -18.26 -11.94 1.80
N ALA A 25 -16.99 -11.80 2.21
CA ALA A 25 -16.36 -12.73 3.15
C ALA A 25 -17.17 -12.84 4.46
N GLY A 26 -17.64 -11.71 4.99
CA GLY A 26 -18.50 -11.65 6.18
C GLY A 26 -19.86 -12.33 5.98
N VAL A 27 -20.57 -12.03 4.89
CA VAL A 27 -21.87 -12.62 4.56
C VAL A 27 -21.75 -14.13 4.34
N SER A 28 -20.68 -14.57 3.67
CA SER A 28 -20.36 -15.97 3.44
C SER A 28 -19.77 -16.68 4.66
N ARG A 29 -19.57 -15.97 5.78
CA ARG A 29 -19.02 -16.50 7.05
C ARG A 29 -17.62 -17.09 6.90
N ILE A 30 -16.84 -16.62 5.93
CA ILE A 30 -15.46 -17.06 5.70
C ILE A 30 -14.60 -16.50 6.84
N GLN A 31 -13.93 -17.40 7.56
CA GLN A 31 -13.10 -17.03 8.70
C GLN A 31 -11.70 -16.64 8.23
N TYR A 32 -11.14 -15.61 8.86
CA TYR A 32 -9.75 -15.18 8.70
C TYR A 32 -9.26 -14.57 10.03
N PRO A 33 -7.95 -14.40 10.24
CA PRO A 33 -7.41 -13.89 11.50
C PRO A 33 -7.94 -12.49 11.87
N PRO A 34 -8.33 -12.26 13.14
CA PRO A 34 -8.88 -10.97 13.59
C PRO A 34 -7.80 -9.91 13.88
N THR A 35 -6.73 -9.87 13.09
CA THR A 35 -5.56 -8.98 13.27
C THR A 35 -5.69 -7.68 12.48
N GLY A 36 -6.42 -7.71 11.36
CA GLY A 36 -6.61 -6.60 10.44
C GLY A 36 -7.66 -5.59 10.91
N ARG A 37 -7.39 -4.29 10.71
CA ARG A 37 -8.36 -3.20 10.88
C ARG A 37 -8.56 -2.49 9.56
N ILE A 38 -9.78 -2.58 9.02
CA ILE A 38 -10.10 -2.05 7.70
C ILE A 38 -10.27 -0.53 7.75
N ILE A 39 -9.55 0.18 6.88
CA ILE A 39 -9.75 1.58 6.54
C ILE A 39 -10.40 1.62 5.17
N ARG A 40 -11.61 2.17 5.09
CA ARG A 40 -12.32 2.34 3.82
C ARG A 40 -11.89 3.63 3.13
N GLY A 41 -11.55 3.55 1.85
CA GLY A 41 -11.41 4.71 0.98
C GLY A 41 -12.08 4.49 -0.37
N MET A 42 -12.44 5.56 -1.08
CA MET A 42 -13.14 5.41 -2.36
C MET A 42 -12.33 4.65 -3.41
N CYS A 43 -11.01 4.85 -3.43
CA CYS A 43 -10.11 4.24 -4.40
C CYS A 43 -8.74 3.99 -3.75
N SER A 44 -8.04 2.91 -4.15
CA SER A 44 -6.62 2.72 -3.79
C SER A 44 -5.75 3.88 -4.28
N GLY A 45 -6.14 4.55 -5.37
CA GLY A 45 -5.50 5.79 -5.84
C GLY A 45 -5.49 6.92 -4.80
N ARG A 46 -6.33 6.87 -3.76
CA ARG A 46 -6.34 7.84 -2.66
C ARG A 46 -5.23 7.62 -1.64
N VAL A 47 -4.66 6.41 -1.59
CA VAL A 47 -3.54 6.09 -0.69
C VAL A 47 -2.36 7.00 -1.02
N ASP A 48 -1.96 7.77 -0.02
CA ASP A 48 -0.84 8.69 -0.10
C ASP A 48 0.41 8.00 0.43
N PRO A 49 1.59 8.12 -0.21
CA PRO A 49 2.82 7.55 0.33
C PRO A 49 3.10 7.95 1.78
N THR A 50 2.75 9.17 2.20
CA THR A 50 2.96 9.59 3.59
C THR A 50 2.04 8.86 4.56
N LEU A 51 0.83 8.47 4.14
CA LEU A 51 -0.10 7.69 4.96
C LEU A 51 0.51 6.33 5.34
N ILE A 52 1.24 5.73 4.40
CA ILE A 52 1.92 4.44 4.61
C ILE A 52 3.02 4.61 5.65
N ALA A 53 3.86 5.63 5.50
CA ALA A 53 4.92 5.90 6.48
C ALA A 53 4.35 6.26 7.87
N ASP A 54 3.31 7.11 7.92
CA ASP A 54 2.64 7.50 9.16
C ASP A 54 2.03 6.29 9.90
N ALA A 55 1.59 5.24 9.18
CA ALA A 55 1.10 4.01 9.79
C ALA A 55 2.20 3.27 10.57
N PHE A 56 3.37 3.09 9.98
CA PHE A 56 4.50 2.44 10.65
C PHE A 56 5.08 3.30 11.78
N ILE A 57 5.13 4.62 11.62
CA ILE A 57 5.53 5.56 12.69
C ILE A 57 4.59 5.45 13.91
N GLN A 58 3.30 5.17 13.67
CA GLN A 58 2.31 4.92 14.73
C GLN A 58 2.32 3.48 15.27
N GLY A 59 3.23 2.64 14.78
CA GLY A 59 3.46 1.28 15.28
C GLY A 59 2.63 0.19 14.61
N ALA A 60 2.11 0.40 13.39
CA ALA A 60 1.58 -0.72 12.62
C ALA A 60 2.69 -1.77 12.38
N ASP A 61 2.36 -3.04 12.55
CA ASP A 61 3.29 -4.15 12.29
C ASP A 61 3.25 -4.57 10.81
N GLY A 62 2.15 -4.26 10.12
CA GLY A 62 1.98 -4.44 8.69
C GLY A 62 0.87 -3.57 8.11
N PHE A 63 0.97 -3.27 6.82
CA PHE A 63 -0.03 -2.51 6.07
C PHE A 63 -0.35 -3.23 4.76
N LEU A 64 -1.55 -3.79 4.68
CA LEU A 64 -2.11 -4.39 3.47
C LEU A 64 -3.01 -3.38 2.76
N ILE A 65 -2.82 -3.20 1.45
CA ILE A 65 -3.64 -2.30 0.63
C ILE A 65 -4.30 -3.14 -0.45
N LEU A 66 -5.64 -3.11 -0.53
CA LEU A 66 -6.42 -3.86 -1.49
C LEU A 66 -7.15 -2.91 -2.44
N GLY A 67 -6.94 -3.13 -3.74
CA GLY A 67 -7.56 -2.38 -4.84
C GLY A 67 -8.45 -3.25 -5.72
N CYS A 68 -9.11 -2.62 -6.69
CA CYS A 68 -9.72 -3.36 -7.81
C CYS A 68 -8.63 -3.98 -8.69
N HIS A 69 -8.99 -5.03 -9.43
CA HIS A 69 -8.17 -5.57 -10.53
C HIS A 69 -7.82 -4.49 -11.56
N PHE A 70 -6.68 -4.66 -12.22
CA PHE A 70 -6.20 -3.71 -13.21
C PHE A 70 -7.11 -3.80 -14.43
N GLY A 71 -7.65 -2.65 -14.85
CA GLY A 71 -8.73 -2.58 -15.86
C GLY A 71 -10.12 -2.38 -15.27
N ASP A 72 -10.36 -2.82 -14.03
CA ASP A 72 -11.68 -2.77 -13.38
C ASP A 72 -11.82 -1.61 -12.38
N CYS A 73 -10.92 -0.64 -12.44
CA CYS A 73 -10.99 0.50 -11.52
C CYS A 73 -12.25 1.32 -11.79
N HIS A 74 -13.09 1.50 -10.76
CA HIS A 74 -14.25 2.39 -10.84
C HIS A 74 -13.88 3.82 -11.26
N TYR A 75 -12.66 4.26 -10.96
CA TYR A 75 -12.12 5.56 -11.35
C TYR A 75 -11.08 5.43 -12.47
N ILE A 76 -11.28 4.46 -13.37
CA ILE A 76 -10.55 4.24 -14.63
C ILE A 76 -9.11 3.76 -14.42
N ASP A 77 -8.26 4.60 -13.83
CA ASP A 77 -6.82 4.35 -13.73
C ASP A 77 -6.27 4.54 -12.30
N GLY A 78 -7.15 4.78 -11.32
CA GLY A 78 -6.76 5.10 -9.95
C GLY A 78 -5.88 4.02 -9.29
N ASN A 79 -6.12 2.75 -9.57
CA ASN A 79 -5.30 1.64 -9.06
C ASN A 79 -3.91 1.55 -9.72
N TYR A 80 -3.78 1.85 -11.02
CA TYR A 80 -2.47 1.95 -11.67
C TYR A 80 -1.62 3.07 -11.06
N LYS A 81 -2.24 4.21 -10.75
CA LYS A 81 -1.59 5.31 -10.03
C LYS A 81 -1.24 4.93 -8.59
N ALA A 82 -2.04 4.06 -7.97
CA ALA A 82 -1.76 3.55 -6.63
C ALA A 82 -0.50 2.68 -6.63
N GLN A 83 -0.39 1.72 -7.56
CA GLN A 83 0.77 0.84 -7.71
C GLN A 83 2.08 1.63 -7.68
N VAL A 84 2.26 2.58 -8.61
CA VAL A 84 3.50 3.36 -8.71
C VAL A 84 3.81 4.14 -7.43
N LYS A 85 2.79 4.70 -6.76
CA LYS A 85 2.98 5.43 -5.50
C LYS A 85 3.34 4.52 -4.34
N ILE A 86 2.73 3.34 -4.28
CA ILE A 86 2.98 2.36 -3.21
C ILE A 86 4.36 1.73 -3.41
N ASP A 87 4.77 1.43 -4.63
CA ASP A 87 6.11 0.91 -4.94
C ASP A 87 7.19 1.90 -4.53
N MET A 88 7.01 3.18 -4.85
CA MET A 88 7.92 4.24 -4.40
C MET A 88 7.96 4.35 -2.87
N ALA A 89 6.81 4.25 -2.19
CA ALA A 89 6.77 4.26 -0.73
C ALA A 89 7.48 3.03 -0.16
N HIS A 90 7.27 1.87 -0.76
CA HIS A 90 7.91 0.61 -0.40
C HIS A 90 9.42 0.73 -0.46
N GLU A 91 9.97 1.17 -1.59
CA GLU A 91 11.41 1.38 -1.77
C GLU A 91 11.99 2.35 -0.74
N ALA A 92 11.33 3.48 -0.50
CA ALA A 92 11.77 4.48 0.47
C ALA A 92 11.78 3.93 1.92
N LEU A 93 10.76 3.14 2.29
CA LEU A 93 10.65 2.57 3.63
C LEU A 93 11.63 1.41 3.83
N VAL A 94 11.85 0.59 2.80
CA VAL A 94 12.89 -0.46 2.81
C VAL A 94 14.27 0.16 2.95
N TYR A 95 14.55 1.26 2.24
CA TYR A 95 15.80 2.01 2.40
C TYR A 95 15.95 2.56 3.83
N ALA A 96 14.85 2.99 4.45
CA ALA A 96 14.82 3.41 5.86
C ALA A 96 15.02 2.26 6.86
N GLY A 97 14.94 1.00 6.40
CA GLY A 97 15.19 -0.20 7.20
C GLY A 97 13.96 -1.01 7.58
N LEU A 98 12.78 -0.67 7.06
CA LEU A 98 11.57 -1.48 7.19
C LEU A 98 11.73 -2.80 6.41
N HIS A 99 11.29 -3.91 6.98
CA HIS A 99 11.26 -5.18 6.25
C HIS A 99 10.28 -5.09 5.07
N PRO A 100 10.66 -5.51 3.84
CA PRO A 100 9.86 -5.35 2.63
C PRO A 100 8.48 -6.00 2.72
N ASP A 101 8.37 -7.13 3.42
CA ASP A 101 7.11 -7.86 3.58
C ASP A 101 6.07 -7.16 4.48
N ARG A 102 6.42 -6.06 5.16
CA ARG A 102 5.48 -5.33 6.02
C ARG A 102 4.49 -4.46 5.26
N LEU A 103 4.72 -4.20 3.97
CA LEU A 103 3.84 -3.43 3.11
C LEU A 103 3.49 -4.25 1.87
N GLU A 104 2.21 -4.44 1.62
CA GLU A 104 1.73 -5.16 0.43
C GLU A 104 0.59 -4.41 -0.24
N PHE A 105 0.64 -4.35 -1.57
CA PHE A 105 -0.51 -3.96 -2.40
C PHE A 105 -0.96 -5.16 -3.23
N ASN A 106 -2.25 -5.46 -3.15
CA ASN A 106 -2.84 -6.58 -3.87
C ASN A 106 -4.25 -6.20 -4.40
N GLN A 107 -4.87 -7.11 -5.17
CA GLN A 107 -6.11 -6.84 -5.89
C GLN A 107 -7.19 -7.84 -5.50
N CYS A 108 -8.40 -7.33 -5.27
CA CYS A 108 -9.55 -8.11 -4.84
C CYS A 108 -10.83 -7.42 -5.33
N SER A 109 -11.61 -8.13 -6.14
CA SER A 109 -12.91 -7.72 -6.66
C SER A 109 -14.01 -7.85 -5.60
N ALA A 110 -15.21 -7.32 -5.91
CA ALA A 110 -16.37 -7.42 -5.03
C ALA A 110 -16.90 -8.87 -4.87
N ALA A 111 -16.59 -9.76 -5.83
CA ALA A 111 -17.07 -11.14 -5.84
C ALA A 111 -16.07 -12.13 -5.21
N GLU A 112 -14.94 -11.64 -4.71
CA GLU A 112 -13.79 -12.45 -4.31
C GLU A 112 -13.63 -12.53 -2.78
N GLY A 113 -14.71 -12.89 -2.07
CA GLY A 113 -14.72 -12.97 -0.61
C GLY A 113 -13.73 -14.00 -0.05
N GLN A 114 -13.56 -15.15 -0.71
CA GLN A 114 -12.56 -16.14 -0.32
C GLN A 114 -11.14 -15.60 -0.47
N LEU A 115 -10.82 -15.00 -1.62
CA LEU A 115 -9.52 -14.37 -1.86
C LEU A 115 -9.23 -13.26 -0.85
N PHE A 116 -10.22 -12.45 -0.47
CA PHE A 116 -10.03 -11.44 0.58
C PHE A 116 -9.57 -12.08 1.90
N ALA A 117 -10.23 -13.17 2.32
CA ALA A 117 -9.89 -13.90 3.53
C ALA A 117 -8.51 -14.55 3.44
N ASP A 118 -8.16 -15.13 2.29
CA ASP A 118 -6.88 -15.76 2.03
C ASP A 118 -5.75 -14.73 2.11
N LEU A 119 -5.88 -13.60 1.40
CA LEU A 119 -4.89 -12.50 1.44
C LEU A 119 -4.66 -11.95 2.86
N ASN A 120 -5.74 -11.78 3.64
CA ASN A 120 -5.61 -11.33 5.03
C ASN A 120 -4.92 -12.38 5.91
N THR A 121 -5.22 -13.66 5.68
CA THR A 121 -4.63 -14.77 6.43
C THR A 121 -3.15 -14.89 6.14
N GLU A 122 -2.78 -14.98 4.86
CA GLU A 122 -1.39 -15.08 4.40
C GLU A 122 -0.55 -13.89 4.86
N PHE A 123 -1.09 -12.67 4.75
CA PHE A 123 -0.41 -11.48 5.23
C PHE A 123 -0.24 -11.51 6.75
N SER A 124 -1.29 -11.87 7.51
CA SER A 124 -1.23 -11.97 8.97
C SER A 124 -0.19 -12.99 9.44
N GLU A 125 -0.13 -14.16 8.81
CA GLU A 125 0.87 -15.17 9.13
C GLU A 125 2.30 -14.67 8.84
N ARG A 126 2.48 -13.96 7.72
CA ARG A 126 3.78 -13.39 7.35
C ARG A 126 4.25 -12.37 8.39
N ILE A 127 3.38 -11.44 8.80
CA ILE A 127 3.72 -10.43 9.82
C ILE A 127 3.93 -11.08 11.19
N THR A 128 3.15 -12.09 11.55
CA THR A 128 3.33 -12.84 12.79
C THR A 128 4.71 -13.49 12.86
N LYS A 129 5.18 -14.09 11.75
CA LYS A 129 6.52 -14.69 11.65
C LYS A 129 7.64 -13.65 11.75
N LEU A 130 7.44 -12.43 11.22
CA LEU A 130 8.41 -11.33 11.35
C LEU A 130 8.47 -10.75 12.78
N GLY A 131 7.39 -10.88 13.53
CA GLY A 131 7.27 -10.30 14.86
C GLY A 131 6.98 -8.79 14.84
N PRO A 132 6.99 -8.17 16.04
CA PRO A 132 6.66 -6.76 16.18
C PRO A 132 7.61 -5.87 15.39
N LEU A 133 7.13 -4.68 15.03
CA LEU A 133 7.94 -3.65 14.38
C LEU A 133 9.24 -3.39 15.15
N GLY A 134 10.37 -3.45 14.46
CA GLY A 134 11.72 -3.31 15.01
C GLY A 134 12.42 -4.63 15.38
N THR A 135 11.75 -5.78 15.31
CA THR A 135 12.39 -7.09 15.58
C THR A 135 12.87 -7.76 14.29
N GLY A 136 11.99 -7.95 13.32
CA GLY A 136 12.31 -8.50 11.99
C GLY A 136 12.82 -7.46 10.97
N ASP A 137 13.04 -6.23 11.43
CA ASP A 137 13.47 -5.09 10.62
C ASP A 137 15.00 -4.90 10.69
N LYS A 138 15.55 -4.05 9.84
CA LYS A 138 17.00 -3.79 9.80
C LYS A 138 17.53 -3.15 11.09
N TYR A 139 16.69 -2.37 11.75
CA TYR A 139 17.02 -1.60 12.95
C TYR A 139 15.99 -1.84 14.05
N GLY A 140 16.41 -1.70 15.31
CA GLY A 140 15.50 -1.70 16.45
C GLY A 140 14.53 -0.52 16.41
N LEU A 141 13.40 -0.65 17.12
CA LEU A 141 12.27 0.28 17.03
C LEU A 141 12.62 1.78 17.19
N PRO A 142 13.47 2.22 18.14
CA PRO A 142 13.80 3.64 18.28
C PRO A 142 14.50 4.23 17.04
N GLU A 143 15.54 3.57 16.55
CA GLU A 143 16.28 4.00 15.35
C GLU A 143 15.41 3.87 14.09
N LEU A 144 14.66 2.76 13.98
CA LEU A 144 13.74 2.56 12.87
C LEU A 144 12.71 3.69 12.79
N THR A 145 12.12 4.08 13.93
CA THR A 145 11.12 5.15 13.98
C THR A 145 11.70 6.49 13.51
N GLU A 146 12.94 6.82 13.87
CA GLU A 146 13.61 8.03 13.40
C GLU A 146 13.83 8.01 11.89
N ARG A 147 14.33 6.89 11.35
CA ARG A 147 14.54 6.72 9.91
C ARG A 147 13.23 6.76 9.12
N LEU A 148 12.17 6.16 9.65
CA LEU A 148 10.83 6.21 9.04
C LEU A 148 10.30 7.65 8.96
N LYS A 149 10.56 8.50 9.96
CA LYS A 149 10.21 9.93 9.90
C LYS A 149 10.95 10.66 8.80
N ILE A 150 12.24 10.41 8.64
CA ILE A 150 13.05 10.99 7.55
C ILE A 150 12.52 10.55 6.18
N ALA A 151 12.21 9.25 6.02
CA ALA A 151 11.62 8.74 4.80
C ALA A 151 10.24 9.34 4.52
N ARG A 152 9.42 9.51 5.56
CA ARG A 152 8.12 10.17 5.47
C ARG A 152 8.23 11.62 4.99
N ASP A 153 9.22 12.36 5.47
CA ASP A 153 9.46 13.74 5.03
C ASP A 153 9.93 13.80 3.57
N ALA A 154 10.78 12.86 3.14
CA ALA A 154 11.13 12.73 1.72
C ALA A 154 9.88 12.43 0.87
N LEU A 155 9.04 11.47 1.28
CA LEU A 155 7.80 11.11 0.60
C LEU A 155 6.77 12.25 0.56
N SER A 156 6.87 13.21 1.47
CA SER A 156 5.99 14.40 1.49
C SER A 156 6.32 15.42 0.39
N GLY A 157 7.48 15.28 -0.27
CA GLY A 157 7.94 16.15 -1.34
C GLY A 157 6.91 16.25 -2.49
N PRO A 158 6.56 17.45 -2.98
CA PRO A 158 5.52 17.62 -4.00
C PRO A 158 5.77 16.81 -5.28
N LYS A 159 7.02 16.69 -5.72
CA LYS A 159 7.37 15.88 -6.90
C LYS A 159 7.00 14.40 -6.70
N LEU A 160 7.42 13.82 -5.58
CA LEU A 160 7.13 12.43 -5.22
C LEU A 160 5.63 12.20 -5.03
N ARG A 161 4.95 13.15 -4.36
CA ARG A 161 3.53 13.03 -4.06
C ARG A 161 2.62 13.17 -5.28
N TRP A 162 2.94 14.08 -6.21
CA TRP A 162 2.06 14.46 -7.32
C TRP A 162 2.49 13.92 -8.68
N VAL A 163 3.79 14.00 -9.01
CA VAL A 163 4.29 13.69 -10.36
C VAL A 163 4.40 12.18 -10.56
N VAL A 164 4.92 11.46 -9.56
CA VAL A 164 5.10 9.99 -9.65
C VAL A 164 3.78 9.28 -9.89
N GLY A 165 2.71 9.67 -9.18
CA GLY A 165 1.38 9.13 -9.38
C GLY A 165 0.75 9.44 -10.74
N LYS A 166 1.32 10.36 -11.54
CA LYS A 166 0.88 10.65 -12.91
C LYS A 166 1.71 9.93 -13.97
N LYS A 167 2.81 9.27 -13.59
CA LYS A 167 3.68 8.50 -14.50
C LYS A 167 2.87 7.59 -15.44
N PRO A 168 1.89 6.77 -14.97
CA PRO A 168 1.11 5.91 -15.88
C PRO A 168 0.33 6.65 -16.97
N VAL A 169 -0.05 7.91 -16.73
CA VAL A 169 -0.79 8.71 -17.71
C VAL A 169 0.16 9.40 -18.69
N PHE A 170 1.29 9.89 -18.19
CA PHE A 170 2.24 10.66 -19.00
C PHE A 170 3.07 9.82 -19.96
N ILE A 171 3.27 8.54 -19.65
CA ILE A 171 4.02 7.62 -20.54
C ILE A 171 3.11 6.85 -21.51
N ASP A 172 1.79 6.92 -21.32
CA ASP A 172 0.81 6.21 -22.15
C ASP A 172 0.60 6.98 -23.47
N PRO A 173 0.99 6.38 -24.63
CA PRO A 173 0.85 7.03 -25.94
C PRO A 173 -0.60 7.38 -26.31
N GLY A 174 -1.58 6.70 -25.72
CA GLY A 174 -3.01 6.93 -25.95
C GLY A 174 -3.64 7.97 -25.03
N LYS A 175 -2.92 8.49 -24.03
CA LYS A 175 -3.44 9.48 -23.08
C LYS A 175 -2.65 10.78 -23.11
N GLY A 176 -1.34 10.70 -22.87
CA GLY A 176 -0.49 11.88 -22.66
C GLY A 176 -0.99 12.81 -21.55
N ASN A 177 -0.39 13.99 -21.46
CA ASN A 177 -0.90 15.05 -20.58
C ASN A 177 -2.05 15.84 -21.26
N LYS A 178 -2.52 16.93 -20.63
CA LYS A 178 -3.60 17.79 -21.16
C LYS A 178 -3.31 18.35 -22.57
N TYR A 179 -2.03 18.46 -22.94
CA TYR A 179 -1.58 18.99 -24.23
C TYR A 179 -1.27 17.88 -25.25
N GLY A 180 -1.53 16.62 -24.91
CA GLY A 180 -1.20 15.46 -25.75
C GLY A 180 0.29 15.10 -25.74
N GLU A 181 1.08 15.67 -24.82
CA GLU A 181 2.50 15.35 -24.69
C GLU A 181 2.64 13.99 -24.00
N VAL A 182 3.44 13.13 -24.61
CA VAL A 182 3.79 11.80 -24.09
C VAL A 182 5.27 11.83 -23.76
N PHE A 183 5.60 11.46 -22.53
CA PHE A 183 6.96 11.48 -22.02
C PHE A 183 7.54 10.07 -22.09
N THR A 184 8.80 9.98 -22.43
CA THR A 184 9.60 8.77 -22.22
C THR A 184 9.82 8.53 -20.73
N GLU A 185 10.09 7.29 -20.36
CA GLU A 185 10.42 6.95 -18.96
C GLU A 185 11.66 7.72 -18.47
N HIS A 186 12.66 7.91 -19.33
CA HIS A 186 13.83 8.72 -19.02
C HIS A 186 13.47 10.17 -18.70
N GLU A 187 12.58 10.79 -19.49
CA GLU A 187 12.14 12.16 -19.26
C GLU A 187 11.40 12.31 -17.93
N ILE A 188 10.49 11.39 -17.61
CA ILE A 188 9.79 11.40 -16.32
C ILE A 188 10.77 11.22 -15.16
N ASN A 189 11.69 10.25 -15.24
CA ASN A 189 12.62 9.99 -14.15
C ASN A 189 13.56 11.18 -13.89
N ARG A 190 13.97 11.93 -14.92
CA ARG A 190 14.74 13.18 -14.76
C ARG A 190 14.01 14.26 -13.97
N THR A 191 12.68 14.29 -14.03
CA THR A 191 11.91 15.27 -13.24
C THR A 191 11.99 15.00 -11.73
N LEU A 192 12.24 13.74 -11.35
CA LEU A 192 12.35 13.29 -9.96
C LEU A 192 13.75 13.52 -9.37
N SER A 193 14.80 13.52 -10.20
CA SER A 193 16.20 13.69 -9.79
C SER A 193 16.70 15.14 -9.76
N GLY A 194 15.81 16.10 -10.04
CA GLY A 194 16.17 17.51 -10.21
C GLY A 194 16.67 18.18 -8.93
#